data_AF-A0A498SJZ0-F1
#
_entry.id   AF-A0A498SJZ0-F1
#
_cell.length_a   1.000
_cell.length_b   1.000
_cell.length_c   1.000
_cell.angle_alpha   90.00
_cell.angle_beta   90.00
_cell.angle_gamma   90.00
#
_symmetry.space_group_name_H-M   'P 1'
#
loop_
_entity.id
_entity.type
_entity.pdbx_description
1 polymer ?
#
loop_
_entity_poly.entity_id
_entity_poly.type
_entity_poly.pdbx_seq_one_letter_code
_entity_poly.pdbx_strand_id
1 'polypeptide(L)'
;MAYEITDYDREKEKIRDFLTTFYHEADDAKIFPYDKQIIRLAEREQVELFINMDDVNEYDPALYIAIQQNARRYHMLFGDVIDSLIQQKLGERQPPVRDALDAFIFQRVYLDKKQNEDGGGIDQIQDLRRKYPPQLLRRFEVFFKGSSMSKALAIREVKAAHIGKLVVISGIVIRSTEVKPMASVMTYTCDTCGCETYQP
;
A
#
# COMPACT_ATOMS: atom_id res chain seq x y z
N MET A 1 -19.01 -9.61 -23.70
CA MET A 1 -19.03 -9.76 -22.23
C MET A 1 -19.21 -8.39 -21.66
N ALA A 2 -20.32 -8.14 -20.97
CA ALA A 2 -20.60 -6.84 -20.39
C ALA A 2 -19.47 -6.46 -19.44
N TYR A 3 -18.85 -5.30 -19.65
CA TYR A 3 -17.96 -4.71 -18.66
C TYR A 3 -18.87 -4.27 -17.50
N GLU A 4 -19.03 -5.12 -16.50
CA GLU A 4 -19.55 -4.65 -15.22
C GLU A 4 -18.58 -3.59 -14.71
N ILE A 5 -19.06 -2.35 -14.65
CA ILE A 5 -18.33 -1.24 -14.06
C ILE A 5 -18.22 -1.58 -12.58
N THR A 6 -17.05 -2.10 -12.19
CA THR A 6 -16.80 -2.45 -10.79
C THR A 6 -16.70 -1.16 -9.99
N ASP A 7 -17.56 -1.02 -8.99
CA ASP A 7 -17.53 0.11 -8.08
C ASP A 7 -16.34 -0.05 -7.12
N TYR A 8 -15.27 0.71 -7.39
CA TYR A 8 -14.02 0.61 -6.63
C TYR A 8 -14.14 1.17 -5.21
N ASP A 9 -15.13 2.01 -4.91
CA ASP A 9 -15.29 2.53 -3.55
C ASP A 9 -15.89 1.46 -2.65
N ARG A 10 -16.84 0.67 -3.16
CA ARG A 10 -17.35 -0.53 -2.47
C ARG A 10 -16.27 -1.59 -2.28
N GLU A 11 -15.38 -1.77 -3.26
CA GLU A 11 -14.24 -2.68 -3.12
C GLU A 11 -13.25 -2.21 -2.04
N LYS A 12 -13.03 -0.90 -1.88
CA LYS A 12 -12.22 -0.36 -0.78
C LYS A 12 -12.84 -0.64 0.58
N GLU A 13 -14.16 -0.54 0.71
CA GLU A 13 -14.87 -0.89 1.95
C GLU A 13 -14.67 -2.37 2.30
N LYS A 14 -14.86 -3.28 1.32
CA LYS A 14 -14.58 -4.72 1.52
C LYS A 14 -13.15 -4.99 1.96
N ILE A 15 -12.17 -4.33 1.33
CA ILE A 15 -10.75 -4.47 1.70
C ILE A 15 -10.52 -3.98 3.13
N ARG A 16 -11.16 -2.88 3.53
CA ARG A 16 -11.08 -2.34 4.88
C ARG A 16 -11.64 -3.34 5.89
N ASP A 17 -12.82 -3.86 5.62
CA ASP A 17 -13.52 -4.83 6.47
C ASP A 17 -12.71 -6.13 6.61
N PHE A 18 -12.09 -6.61 5.54
CA PHE A 18 -11.16 -7.74 5.57
C PHE A 18 -9.99 -7.49 6.51
N LEU A 19 -9.28 -6.35 6.35
CA LEU A 19 -8.08 -6.05 7.14
C LEU A 19 -8.38 -5.88 8.64
N THR A 20 -9.58 -5.43 9.02
CA THR A 20 -9.96 -5.21 10.41
C THR A 20 -10.60 -6.43 11.06
N THR A 21 -11.40 -7.19 10.30
CA THR A 21 -12.29 -8.22 10.85
C THR A 21 -11.70 -9.62 10.75
N PHE A 22 -10.77 -9.85 9.82
CA PHE A 22 -10.19 -11.18 9.62
C PHE A 22 -9.38 -11.64 10.83
N TYR A 23 -9.71 -12.82 11.36
CA TYR A 23 -9.04 -13.43 12.49
C TYR A 23 -8.78 -14.92 12.22
N HIS A 24 -7.69 -15.43 12.77
CA HIS A 24 -7.47 -16.86 12.93
C HIS A 24 -7.77 -17.26 14.37
N GLU A 25 -8.42 -18.40 14.54
CA GLU A 25 -8.58 -19.05 15.85
C GLU A 25 -7.36 -19.93 16.09
N ALA A 26 -6.50 -19.53 17.03
CA ALA A 26 -5.37 -20.33 17.49
C ALA A 26 -5.36 -20.30 19.03
N ASP A 27 -5.28 -21.47 19.65
CA ASP A 27 -5.17 -21.64 21.11
C ASP A 27 -6.23 -20.85 21.93
N ASP A 28 -7.51 -20.97 21.56
CA ASP A 28 -8.67 -20.30 22.20
C ASP A 28 -8.64 -18.76 22.21
N ALA A 29 -7.72 -18.13 21.48
CA ALA A 29 -7.65 -16.68 21.31
C ALA A 29 -7.89 -16.28 19.84
N LYS A 30 -8.69 -15.22 19.63
CA LYS A 30 -8.85 -14.60 18.31
C LYS A 30 -7.62 -13.75 18.00
N ILE A 31 -6.83 -14.19 17.02
CA ILE A 31 -5.64 -13.46 16.58
C ILE A 31 -5.98 -12.73 15.28
N PHE A 32 -5.87 -11.40 15.28
CA PHE A 32 -5.98 -10.57 14.09
C PHE A 32 -4.58 -10.36 13.48
N PRO A 33 -4.18 -11.13 12.45
CA PRO A 33 -2.81 -11.07 11.92
C PRO A 33 -2.52 -9.74 11.23
N TYR A 34 -3.50 -9.22 10.47
CA TYR A 34 -3.33 -8.00 9.68
C TYR A 34 -3.35 -6.73 10.54
N ASP A 35 -4.23 -6.66 11.55
CA ASP A 35 -4.28 -5.50 12.45
C ASP A 35 -2.96 -5.33 13.23
N LYS A 36 -2.39 -6.43 13.73
CA LYS A 36 -1.07 -6.41 14.39
C LYS A 36 0.04 -5.94 13.45
N GLN A 37 0.02 -6.39 12.20
CA GLN A 37 0.99 -5.94 11.21
C GLN A 37 0.83 -4.45 10.89
N ILE A 38 -0.40 -3.95 10.75
CA ILE A 38 -0.67 -2.53 10.52
C ILE A 38 -0.15 -1.66 11.68
N ILE A 39 -0.28 -2.11 12.93
CA ILE A 39 0.30 -1.41 14.09
C ILE A 39 1.83 -1.35 13.96
N ARG A 40 2.49 -2.46 13.61
CA ARG A 40 3.95 -2.49 13.39
C ARG A 40 4.41 -1.61 12.23
N LEU A 41 3.59 -1.50 11.17
CA LEU A 41 3.84 -0.55 10.08
C LEU A 41 3.74 0.90 10.58
N ALA A 42 2.74 1.21 11.42
CA ALA A 42 2.57 2.55 11.99
C ALA A 42 3.73 2.94 12.92
N GLU A 43 4.27 2.00 13.68
CA GLU A 43 5.45 2.18 14.55
C GLU A 43 6.79 2.15 13.79
N ARG A 44 6.74 1.94 12.47
CA ARG A 44 7.91 1.79 11.57
C ARG A 44 8.88 0.69 12.03
N GLU A 45 8.35 -0.37 12.63
CA GLU A 45 9.11 -1.59 12.93
C GLU A 45 9.14 -2.54 11.73
N GLN A 46 8.09 -2.49 10.92
CA GLN A 46 7.90 -3.31 9.72
C GLN A 46 7.71 -2.39 8.50
N VAL A 47 8.25 -2.80 7.36
CA VAL A 47 8.11 -2.08 6.08
C VAL A 47 7.22 -2.85 5.10
N GLU A 48 7.36 -4.17 5.05
CA GLU A 48 6.66 -5.01 4.06
C GLU A 48 5.44 -5.68 4.69
N LEU A 49 4.26 -5.55 4.07
CA LEU A 49 3.03 -6.24 4.45
C LEU A 49 2.73 -7.35 3.44
N PHE A 50 2.73 -8.60 3.91
CA PHE A 50 2.35 -9.73 3.08
C PHE A 50 0.88 -10.07 3.29
N ILE A 51 0.10 -9.99 2.20
CA ILE A 51 -1.31 -10.38 2.16
C ILE A 51 -1.39 -11.79 1.57
N ASN A 52 -1.86 -12.74 2.37
CA ASN A 52 -2.04 -14.11 1.89
C ASN A 52 -3.32 -14.19 1.07
N MET A 53 -3.20 -14.67 -0.16
CA MET A 53 -4.36 -14.83 -1.03
C MET A 53 -5.29 -15.97 -0.57
N ASP A 54 -4.79 -16.91 0.24
CA ASP A 54 -5.61 -17.96 0.86
C ASP A 54 -6.59 -17.35 1.88
N ASP A 55 -6.11 -16.45 2.74
CA ASP A 55 -6.93 -15.73 3.72
C ASP A 55 -8.00 -14.86 3.04
N VAL A 56 -7.62 -14.19 1.95
CA VAL A 56 -8.57 -13.39 1.15
C VAL A 56 -9.65 -14.28 0.54
N ASN A 57 -9.28 -15.46 0.03
CA ASN A 57 -10.24 -16.41 -0.55
C ASN A 57 -11.17 -17.02 0.51
N GLU A 58 -10.70 -17.24 1.73
CA GLU A 58 -11.54 -17.69 2.85
C GLU A 58 -12.57 -16.64 3.25
N TYR A 59 -12.18 -15.36 3.26
CA TYR A 59 -13.07 -14.26 3.61
C TYR A 59 -14.06 -13.89 2.49
N ASP A 60 -13.56 -13.61 1.29
CA ASP A 60 -14.37 -13.27 0.12
C ASP A 60 -13.76 -13.85 -1.18
N PRO A 61 -14.32 -14.97 -1.69
CA PRO A 61 -13.91 -15.57 -2.95
C PRO A 61 -14.03 -14.63 -4.16
N ALA A 62 -14.98 -13.68 -4.14
CA ALA A 62 -15.16 -12.74 -5.25
C ALA A 62 -14.01 -11.72 -5.29
N LEU A 63 -13.59 -11.22 -4.12
CA LEU A 63 -12.43 -10.34 -3.99
C LEU A 63 -11.14 -11.06 -4.43
N TYR A 64 -10.96 -12.33 -4.05
CA TYR A 64 -9.84 -13.14 -4.51
C TYR A 64 -9.75 -13.21 -6.04
N ILE A 65 -10.86 -13.53 -6.71
CA ILE A 65 -10.92 -13.59 -8.18
C ILE A 65 -10.59 -12.22 -8.78
N ALA A 66 -11.13 -11.14 -8.22
CA ALA A 66 -10.93 -9.79 -8.74
C ALA A 66 -9.46 -9.34 -8.64
N ILE A 67 -8.80 -9.60 -7.50
CA ILE A 67 -7.36 -9.38 -7.33
C ILE A 67 -6.56 -10.21 -8.35
N GLN A 68 -6.94 -11.47 -8.56
CA GLN A 68 -6.26 -12.34 -9.51
C GLN A 68 -6.36 -11.83 -10.96
N GLN A 69 -7.49 -11.22 -11.35
CA GLN A 69 -7.66 -10.66 -12.70
C GLN A 69 -6.96 -9.31 -12.90
N ASN A 70 -6.85 -8.47 -11.86
CA ASN A 70 -6.25 -7.14 -11.95
C ASN A 70 -5.40 -6.78 -10.73
N ALA A 71 -4.26 -7.46 -10.59
CA ALA A 71 -3.42 -7.34 -9.40
C ALA A 71 -2.87 -5.92 -9.20
N ARG A 72 -2.55 -5.21 -10.29
CA ARG A 72 -1.97 -3.85 -10.22
C ARG A 72 -2.96 -2.85 -9.61
N ARG A 73 -4.23 -2.91 -10.01
CA ARG A 73 -5.25 -1.98 -9.48
C ARG A 73 -5.51 -2.28 -8.00
N TYR A 74 -5.68 -3.54 -7.65
CA TYR A 74 -5.91 -3.93 -6.26
C TYR A 74 -4.70 -3.61 -5.37
N HIS A 75 -3.46 -3.75 -5.85
CA HIS A 75 -2.28 -3.28 -5.12
C HIS A 75 -2.38 -1.79 -4.72
N MET A 76 -2.84 -0.93 -5.64
CA MET A 76 -3.06 0.49 -5.33
C MET A 76 -4.18 0.69 -4.31
N LEU A 77 -5.32 0.00 -4.47
CA LEU A 77 -6.47 0.11 -3.56
C LEU A 77 -6.10 -0.34 -2.14
N PHE A 78 -5.40 -1.46 -2.00
CA PHE A 78 -4.89 -1.93 -0.71
C PHE A 78 -3.95 -0.89 -0.09
N GLY A 79 -3.03 -0.32 -0.87
CA GLY A 79 -2.16 0.76 -0.39
C GLY A 79 -2.95 1.95 0.19
N ASP A 80 -3.98 2.42 -0.50
CA ASP A 80 -4.80 3.56 -0.05
C ASP A 80 -5.62 3.24 1.22
N VAL A 81 -6.14 2.02 1.33
CA VAL A 81 -6.87 1.56 2.52
C VAL A 81 -5.93 1.42 3.71
N ILE A 82 -4.74 0.82 3.51
CA ILE A 82 -3.73 0.66 4.57
C ILE A 82 -3.23 2.02 5.04
N ASP A 83 -2.96 2.97 4.14
CA ASP A 83 -2.61 4.36 4.50
C ASP A 83 -3.67 4.97 5.43
N SER A 84 -4.95 4.76 5.11
CA SER A 84 -6.07 5.28 5.90
C SER A 84 -6.20 4.59 7.27
N LEU A 85 -5.92 3.29 7.33
CA LEU A 85 -5.90 2.52 8.59
C LEU A 85 -4.72 2.91 9.49
N ILE A 86 -3.52 3.13 8.92
CA ILE A 86 -2.35 3.60 9.66
C ILE A 86 -2.64 4.97 10.28
N GLN A 87 -3.22 5.90 9.50
CA GLN A 87 -3.61 7.21 10.01
C GLN A 87 -4.62 7.10 11.16
N GLN A 88 -5.60 6.21 11.06
CA GLN A 88 -6.57 5.97 12.12
C GLN A 88 -5.92 5.42 13.40
N LYS A 89 -4.95 4.51 13.27
CA LYS A 89 -4.24 3.91 14.43
C LYS A 89 -3.28 4.88 15.09
N LEU A 90 -2.64 5.73 14.30
CA LEU A 90 -1.68 6.72 14.78
C LEU A 90 -2.39 7.92 15.44
N GLY A 91 -3.59 8.28 14.95
CA GLY A 91 -4.38 9.40 15.47
C GLY A 91 -3.62 10.72 15.33
N GLU A 92 -3.40 11.40 16.45
CA GLU A 92 -2.65 12.67 16.51
C GLU A 92 -1.14 12.48 16.69
N ARG A 93 -0.68 11.26 16.99
CA ARG A 93 0.75 11.01 17.17
C ARG A 93 1.47 11.15 15.84
N GLN A 94 2.73 11.58 15.88
CA GLN A 94 3.58 11.51 14.69
C GLN A 94 4.29 10.15 14.65
N PRO A 95 4.55 9.60 13.46
CA PRO A 95 5.31 8.36 13.35
C PRO A 95 6.72 8.58 13.91
N PRO A 96 7.33 7.56 14.56
CA PRO A 96 8.69 7.69 15.06
C PRO A 96 9.68 7.92 13.93
N VAL A 97 10.64 8.82 14.11
CA VAL A 97 11.70 9.06 13.13
C VAL A 97 12.75 7.96 13.27
N ARG A 98 12.89 7.11 12.24
CA ARG A 98 13.88 6.01 12.23
C ARG A 98 15.03 6.27 11.25
N ASP A 99 14.78 7.03 10.20
CA ASP A 99 15.69 7.22 9.07
C ASP A 99 15.79 8.70 8.67
N ALA A 100 16.78 9.05 7.87
CA ALA A 100 16.96 10.40 7.33
C ALA A 100 15.75 10.85 6.51
N LEU A 101 15.20 9.97 5.66
CA LEU A 101 13.98 10.26 4.90
C LEU A 101 12.80 10.61 5.81
N ASP A 102 12.66 9.91 6.93
CA ASP A 102 11.62 10.19 7.90
C ASP A 102 11.79 11.55 8.57
N ALA A 103 13.04 11.94 8.87
CA ALA A 103 13.36 13.25 9.40
C ALA A 103 13.02 14.35 8.38
N PHE A 104 13.33 14.13 7.09
CA PHE A 104 12.97 15.05 6.01
C PHE A 104 11.46 15.20 5.85
N ILE A 105 10.70 14.08 5.84
CA ILE A 105 9.23 14.11 5.77
C ILE A 105 8.66 14.82 6.99
N PHE A 106 9.18 14.53 8.18
CA PHE A 106 8.77 15.17 9.42
C PHE A 106 8.94 16.69 9.35
N GLN A 107 10.12 17.15 8.93
CA GLN A 107 10.41 18.57 8.79
C GLN A 107 9.48 19.26 7.79
N ARG A 108 9.24 18.63 6.62
CA ARG A 108 8.32 19.18 5.60
C ARG A 108 6.88 19.30 6.13
N VAL A 109 6.35 18.23 6.72
CA VAL A 109 4.98 18.23 7.26
C VAL A 109 4.86 19.23 8.42
N TYR A 110 5.88 19.35 9.27
CA TYR A 110 5.89 20.31 10.37
C TYR A 110 5.90 21.77 9.89
N LEU A 111 6.74 22.10 8.90
CA LEU A 111 6.80 23.44 8.31
C LEU A 111 5.47 23.82 7.64
N ASP A 112 4.84 22.88 6.94
CA ASP A 112 3.54 23.10 6.30
C ASP A 112 2.41 23.32 7.31
N LYS A 113 2.39 22.54 8.40
CA LYS A 113 1.41 22.75 9.48
C LYS A 113 1.53 24.16 10.06
N LYS A 114 2.76 24.59 10.36
CA LYS A 114 3.02 25.93 10.91
C LYS A 114 2.64 27.04 9.93
N GLN A 115 2.90 26.87 8.63
CA GLN A 115 2.53 27.85 7.61
C GLN A 115 1.00 27.96 7.43
N ASN A 116 0.27 26.85 7.55
CA ASN A 116 -1.19 26.84 7.47
C ASN A 116 -1.87 27.35 8.76
N GLU A 117 -1.21 27.25 9.92
CA GLU A 117 -1.72 27.84 11.18
C GLU A 117 -1.79 29.38 11.13
N ASP A 118 -0.89 30.04 10.40
CA ASP A 118 -0.90 31.48 10.17
C ASP A 118 -1.97 31.93 9.13
N GLY A 119 -2.52 31.00 8.35
CA GLY A 119 -3.55 31.23 7.33
C GLY A 119 -4.86 30.52 7.66
N GLY A 120 -5.63 31.05 8.62
CA GLY A 120 -6.83 30.40 9.18
C GLY A 120 -7.76 29.71 8.16
N GLY A 121 -7.78 28.38 8.19
CA GLY A 121 -8.67 27.53 7.38
C GLY A 121 -8.69 26.07 7.85
N ILE A 122 -9.86 25.43 7.78
CA ILE A 122 -10.24 24.18 8.49
C ILE A 122 -9.83 22.89 7.71
N ASP A 123 -9.13 22.97 6.57
CA ASP A 123 -8.98 21.85 5.61
C ASP A 123 -7.55 21.21 5.55
N GLN A 124 -6.85 21.19 6.68
CA GLN A 124 -5.41 20.87 6.77
C GLN A 124 -4.98 19.49 6.23
N ILE A 125 -5.86 18.48 6.24
CA ILE A 125 -5.51 17.10 5.86
C ILE A 125 -5.67 16.86 4.35
N GLN A 126 -6.68 17.48 3.72
CA GLN A 126 -6.86 17.38 2.27
C GLN A 126 -5.75 18.11 1.52
N ASP A 127 -5.25 19.21 2.07
CA ASP A 127 -4.21 20.01 1.45
C ASP A 127 -2.85 19.29 1.41
N LEU A 128 -2.50 18.48 2.42
CA LEU A 128 -1.28 17.68 2.41
C LEU A 128 -1.29 16.59 1.33
N ARG A 129 -2.42 15.91 1.11
CA ARG A 129 -2.56 14.91 0.02
C ARG A 129 -2.66 15.56 -1.37
N ARG A 130 -3.10 16.82 -1.45
CA ARG A 130 -3.05 17.61 -2.69
C ARG A 130 -1.63 18.08 -3.00
N LYS A 131 -0.83 18.35 -1.97
CA LYS A 131 0.53 18.88 -2.09
C LYS A 131 1.59 17.79 -2.31
N TYR A 132 1.50 16.66 -1.62
CA TYR A 132 2.49 15.58 -1.72
C TYR A 132 1.91 14.33 -2.39
N PRO A 133 2.63 13.73 -3.35
CA PRO A 133 2.20 12.46 -3.93
C PRO A 133 2.23 11.36 -2.84
N PRO A 134 1.23 10.46 -2.80
CA PRO A 134 1.14 9.43 -1.77
C PRO A 134 2.36 8.50 -1.77
N GLN A 135 2.99 8.29 -2.92
CA GLN A 135 4.22 7.49 -3.06
C GLN A 135 5.41 8.06 -2.28
N LEU A 136 5.44 9.37 -2.02
CA LEU A 136 6.51 10.00 -1.23
C LEU A 136 6.33 9.77 0.27
N LEU A 137 5.08 9.72 0.73
CA LEU A 137 4.74 9.59 2.16
C LEU A 137 4.61 8.11 2.58
N ARG A 138 4.31 7.22 1.63
CA ARG A 138 4.13 5.79 1.88
C ARG A 138 5.48 5.14 2.24
N ARG A 139 5.60 4.72 3.50
CA ARG A 139 6.81 4.06 4.05
C ARG A 139 6.64 2.54 4.23
N PHE A 140 5.64 1.97 3.56
CA PHE A 140 5.41 0.53 3.55
C PHE A 140 5.18 0.03 2.13
N GLU A 141 5.43 -1.26 1.94
CA GLU A 141 5.19 -1.98 0.70
C GLU A 141 4.16 -3.09 0.93
N VAL A 142 3.36 -3.39 -0.09
CA VAL A 142 2.30 -4.40 0.00
C VAL A 142 2.60 -5.50 -1.01
N PHE A 143 2.68 -6.73 -0.54
CA PHE A 143 2.94 -7.89 -1.38
C PHE A 143 1.81 -8.89 -1.28
N PHE A 144 1.34 -9.38 -2.43
CA PHE A 144 0.42 -10.50 -2.48
C PHE A 144 1.20 -11.81 -2.52
N LYS A 145 1.03 -12.64 -1.49
CA LYS A 145 1.56 -13.99 -1.48
C LYS A 145 0.61 -14.89 -2.26
N GLY A 146 1.15 -15.60 -3.25
CA GLY A 146 0.37 -16.53 -4.08
C GLY A 146 -0.41 -17.53 -3.23
N SER A 147 -1.63 -17.85 -3.67
CA SER A 147 -2.49 -18.82 -2.99
C SER A 147 -1.93 -20.23 -3.16
N SER A 148 -2.10 -21.06 -2.13
CA SER A 148 -1.81 -22.50 -2.19
C SER A 148 -2.63 -23.22 -3.26
N MET A 149 -3.78 -22.65 -3.65
CA MET A 149 -4.62 -23.16 -4.74
C MET A 149 -4.07 -22.81 -6.13
N SER A 150 -3.21 -21.79 -6.22
CA SER A 150 -2.64 -21.36 -7.50
C SER A 150 -1.54 -22.32 -7.95
N LYS A 151 -1.79 -23.03 -9.05
CA LYS A 151 -0.78 -23.92 -9.63
C LYS A 151 0.30 -23.11 -10.33
N ALA A 152 1.55 -23.47 -10.07
CA ALA A 152 2.68 -22.89 -10.77
C ALA A 152 2.60 -23.26 -12.26
N LEU A 153 2.58 -22.24 -13.12
CA LEU A 153 2.59 -22.40 -14.56
C LEU A 153 4.02 -22.55 -15.08
N ALA A 154 4.18 -23.31 -16.17
CA ALA A 154 5.43 -23.31 -16.92
C ALA A 154 5.53 -22.01 -17.74
N ILE A 155 6.74 -21.48 -17.91
CA ILE A 155 6.98 -20.25 -18.71
C ILE A 155 6.35 -20.33 -20.11
N ARG A 156 6.34 -21.53 -20.72
CA ARG A 156 5.75 -21.78 -22.05
C ARG A 156 4.23 -21.57 -22.12
N GLU A 157 3.54 -21.63 -20.98
CA GLU A 157 2.09 -21.52 -20.88
C GLU A 157 1.63 -20.07 -20.65
N VAL A 158 2.56 -19.16 -20.35
CA VAL A 158 2.28 -17.74 -20.13
C VAL A 158 1.97 -17.06 -21.46
N LYS A 159 0.67 -16.97 -21.75
CA LYS A 159 0.11 -16.32 -22.95
C LYS A 159 -0.47 -14.93 -22.66
N ALA A 160 -0.85 -14.20 -23.71
CA ALA A 160 -1.48 -12.87 -23.63
C ALA A 160 -2.70 -12.79 -22.69
N ALA A 161 -3.42 -13.90 -22.50
CA ALA A 161 -4.54 -13.99 -21.56
C ALA A 161 -4.16 -13.77 -20.09
N HIS A 162 -2.87 -13.80 -19.74
CA HIS A 162 -2.36 -13.59 -18.37
C HIS A 162 -1.88 -12.17 -18.11
N ILE A 163 -1.93 -11.28 -19.12
CA ILE A 163 -1.53 -9.87 -18.95
C ILE A 163 -2.42 -9.23 -17.88
N GLY A 164 -1.79 -8.60 -16.88
CA GLY A 164 -2.46 -7.93 -15.77
C GLY A 164 -2.93 -8.85 -14.63
N LYS A 165 -2.78 -10.17 -14.79
CA LYS A 165 -3.19 -11.16 -13.79
C LYS A 165 -2.07 -11.53 -12.83
N LEU A 166 -2.43 -11.94 -11.62
CA LEU A 166 -1.48 -12.55 -10.69
C LEU A 166 -1.24 -14.01 -11.11
N VAL A 167 0.00 -14.33 -11.52
CA VAL A 167 0.40 -15.67 -11.93
C VAL A 167 1.63 -16.13 -11.15
N VAL A 168 1.67 -17.41 -10.82
CA VAL A 168 2.83 -18.05 -10.20
C VAL A 168 3.54 -18.86 -11.26
N ILE A 169 4.85 -18.66 -11.40
CA ILE A 169 5.69 -19.32 -12.40
C ILE A 169 6.80 -20.07 -11.69
N SER A 170 7.06 -21.31 -12.13
CA SER A 170 8.22 -22.07 -11.67
C SER A 170 9.36 -22.00 -12.70
N GLY A 171 10.58 -21.78 -12.24
CA GLY A 171 11.76 -21.63 -13.09
C GLY A 171 13.07 -21.65 -12.31
N ILE A 172 14.19 -21.60 -13.03
CA ILE A 172 15.54 -21.58 -12.46
C ILE A 172 16.15 -20.21 -12.71
N VAL A 173 16.70 -19.59 -11.67
CA VAL A 173 17.42 -18.31 -11.78
C VAL A 173 18.83 -18.59 -12.32
N ILE A 174 19.13 -18.08 -13.51
CA ILE A 174 20.42 -18.32 -14.19
C ILE A 174 21.40 -17.17 -13.96
N ARG A 175 20.89 -15.93 -13.84
CA ARG A 175 21.70 -14.73 -13.66
C ARG A 175 20.94 -13.71 -12.83
N SER A 176 21.60 -13.17 -11.80
CA SER A 176 21.16 -11.99 -11.06
C SER A 176 22.01 -10.79 -11.47
N THR A 177 21.42 -9.59 -11.42
CA THR A 177 22.14 -8.32 -11.55
C THR A 177 22.38 -7.71 -10.17
N GLU A 178 23.36 -6.83 -10.07
CA GLU A 178 23.57 -6.03 -8.88
C GLU A 178 22.38 -5.09 -8.60
N VAL A 179 22.22 -4.72 -7.34
CA VAL A 179 21.15 -3.81 -6.88
C VAL A 179 21.37 -2.42 -7.48
N LYS A 180 20.32 -1.86 -8.06
CA LYS A 180 20.32 -0.50 -8.62
C LYS A 180 19.20 0.32 -7.97
N PRO A 181 19.46 1.55 -7.53
CA PRO A 181 18.41 2.42 -7.03
C PRO A 181 17.45 2.81 -8.16
N MET A 182 16.14 2.81 -7.88
CA MET A 182 15.10 3.26 -8.80
C MET A 182 14.44 4.51 -8.21
N ALA A 183 14.40 5.59 -8.99
CA ALA A 183 13.68 6.79 -8.59
C ALA A 183 12.17 6.57 -8.72
N SER A 184 11.44 6.85 -7.64
CA SER A 184 9.96 6.77 -7.61
C SER A 184 9.31 8.13 -7.73
N VAL A 185 9.79 9.13 -6.98
CA VAL A 185 9.31 10.52 -7.03
C VAL A 185 10.52 11.45 -7.06
N MET A 186 10.55 12.34 -8.05
CA MET A 186 11.56 13.38 -8.15
C MET A 186 10.99 14.69 -7.61
N THR A 187 11.71 15.33 -6.69
CA THR A 187 11.35 16.65 -6.17
C THR A 187 12.30 17.68 -6.74
N TYR A 188 11.76 18.69 -7.42
CA TYR A 188 12.52 19.84 -7.93
C TYR A 188 12.26 21.05 -7.04
N THR A 189 13.32 21.64 -6.51
CA THR A 189 13.27 22.84 -5.67
C THR A 189 13.75 24.04 -6.47
N CYS A 190 12.96 25.12 -6.51
CA CYS A 190 13.41 26.37 -7.12
C CYS A 190 14.25 27.19 -6.12
N ASP A 191 15.50 27.50 -6.44
CA ASP A 191 16.39 28.27 -5.55
C ASP A 191 15.93 29.72 -5.33
N THR A 192 15.12 30.28 -6.24
CA THR A 192 14.66 31.67 -6.15
C THR A 192 13.42 31.84 -5.29
N CYS A 193 12.42 30.96 -5.44
CA CYS A 193 11.15 31.07 -4.71
C CYS A 193 10.93 30.00 -3.64
N GLY A 194 11.78 28.96 -3.58
CA GLY A 194 11.65 27.85 -2.64
C GLY A 194 10.50 26.90 -2.93
N CYS A 195 9.78 27.05 -4.05
CA CYS A 195 8.69 26.14 -4.39
C CYS A 195 9.22 24.76 -4.77
N GLU A 196 8.57 23.71 -4.25
CA GLU A 196 8.84 22.32 -4.58
C GLU A 196 7.82 21.81 -5.60
N THR A 197 8.29 21.14 -6.66
CA THR A 197 7.44 20.45 -7.65
C THR A 197 7.75 18.96 -7.62
N TYR A 198 6.71 18.13 -7.59
CA TYR A 198 6.86 16.67 -7.53
C TYR A 198 6.47 16.03 -8.87
N GLN A 199 7.37 15.20 -9.40
CA GLN A 199 7.13 14.36 -10.57
C GLN A 199 7.11 12.89 -10.14
N PRO A 200 5.95 12.21 -10.20
CA PRO A 200 5.83 10.78 -9.93
C PRO A 200 6.27 9.90 -11.10
#